data_AF-A0A950VI28-F1
#
_entry.id   AF-A0A950VI28-F1
#
_cell.length_a   1.000
_cell.length_b   1.000
_cell.length_c   1.000
_cell.angle_alpha   90.00
_cell.angle_beta   90.00
_cell.angle_gamma   90.00
#
_symmetry.space_group_name_H-M   'P 1'
#
loop_
_entity.id
_entity.type
_entity.pdbx_description
1 polymer ?
#
loop_
_entity_poly.entity_id
_entity_poly.type
_entity_poly.pdbx_seq_one_letter_code
_entity_poly.pdbx_strand_id
1 'polypeptide(L)'
;MSWPTLSFTLKCPSDRRLPVPGSAVLAVVLALVAAPHALALSQEPYVAFEKGADCFTLFAEGRAAPLYADAQDYPGVSRAVKDLQADIERVTKVRPDLATGGTPAGPEVVIVGTLGKSSLVDQLVRDKKLDVTGVAGRWESSLTQVVDRPLPGVAHALVIAGSDKRGTIYGIYDLSEQIGVSPWYWWADVPVRHRGSLYVLPGRHIRGEPVVKYRGIFINDEAPCLSGWTREKFGGFNHKFYEKVFELLLRLRANYLWPAMWGSAFNEDDPDNPRLADEYGIVMGTSHQEPMLRAQGEFDRRYKPDLWNYATHPDVMEEFWREGIRRNKNYESLITIGMRGRN
;
A
#
# COMPACT_ATOMS: atom_id res chain seq x y z
N MET A 1 -23.88 32.07 29.60
CA MET A 1 -24.82 31.03 29.16
C MET A 1 -24.32 29.69 29.66
N SER A 2 -25.00 29.13 30.65
CA SER A 2 -24.71 27.86 31.30
C SER A 2 -25.25 26.70 30.47
N TRP A 3 -24.41 25.71 30.16
CA TRP A 3 -24.84 24.44 29.57
C TRP A 3 -25.00 23.40 30.68
N PRO A 4 -26.08 22.60 30.71
CA PRO A 4 -26.24 21.55 31.71
C PRO A 4 -25.38 20.33 31.33
N THR A 5 -24.63 19.81 32.30
CA THR A 5 -23.91 18.54 32.22
C THR A 5 -24.92 17.39 32.45
N LEU A 6 -25.20 16.58 31.43
CA LEU A 6 -25.85 15.29 31.62
C LEU A 6 -24.80 14.25 32.03
N SER A 7 -24.86 13.80 33.27
CA SER A 7 -24.10 12.63 33.75
C SER A 7 -24.96 11.38 33.52
N PHE A 8 -24.46 10.43 32.72
CA PHE A 8 -25.06 9.11 32.58
C PHE A 8 -24.32 8.13 33.50
N THR A 9 -24.97 7.74 34.60
CA THR A 9 -24.52 6.62 35.43
C THR A 9 -25.00 5.32 34.79
N LEU A 10 -24.11 4.53 34.20
CA LEU A 10 -24.41 3.16 33.80
C LEU A 10 -24.57 2.28 35.06
N LYS A 11 -25.81 1.95 35.40
CA LYS A 11 -26.12 0.88 36.36
C LYS A 11 -25.85 -0.46 35.68
N CYS A 12 -24.88 -1.21 36.19
CA CYS A 12 -24.63 -2.59 35.79
C CYS A 12 -25.87 -3.44 36.15
N PRO A 13 -26.52 -4.15 35.20
CA PRO A 13 -27.58 -5.08 35.54
C PRO A 13 -26.97 -6.31 36.22
N SER A 14 -27.60 -6.75 37.31
CA SER A 14 -27.23 -7.96 38.04
C SER A 14 -27.27 -9.20 37.15
N ASP A 15 -26.31 -10.10 37.42
CA ASP A 15 -26.17 -11.46 36.88
C ASP A 15 -27.52 -12.19 36.78
N ARG A 16 -28.08 -12.25 35.56
CA ARG A 16 -29.07 -13.27 35.19
C ARG A 16 -28.49 -14.06 34.02
N ARG A 17 -27.89 -15.20 34.34
CA ARG A 17 -27.55 -16.23 33.35
C ARG A 17 -28.87 -16.84 32.85
N LEU A 18 -29.33 -16.41 31.69
CA LEU A 18 -30.36 -17.13 30.95
C LEU A 18 -29.71 -18.40 30.36
N PRO A 19 -30.32 -19.59 30.52
CA PRO A 19 -29.80 -20.81 29.90
C PRO A 19 -29.92 -20.66 28.38
N VAL A 20 -28.78 -20.68 27.69
CA VAL A 20 -28.75 -20.76 26.23
C VAL A 20 -29.20 -22.19 25.88
N PRO A 21 -30.32 -22.38 25.16
CA PRO A 21 -30.76 -23.73 24.79
C PRO A 21 -29.69 -24.37 23.89
N GLY A 22 -29.35 -25.64 24.12
CA GLY A 22 -28.28 -26.34 23.40
C GLY A 22 -28.46 -26.34 21.86
N SER A 23 -29.68 -26.16 21.38
CA SER A 23 -30.01 -25.96 19.96
C SER A 23 -29.50 -24.63 19.39
N ALA A 24 -29.43 -23.56 20.18
CA ALA A 24 -28.85 -22.28 19.77
C ALA A 24 -27.32 -22.34 19.68
N VAL A 25 -26.67 -23.09 20.58
CA VAL A 25 -25.22 -23.33 20.52
C VAL A 25 -24.87 -24.17 19.29
N LEU A 26 -25.64 -25.23 19.01
CA LEU A 26 -25.43 -26.09 17.85
C LEU A 26 -25.67 -25.34 16.52
N ALA A 27 -26.68 -24.47 16.46
CA ALA A 27 -26.96 -23.64 15.29
C ALA A 27 -25.85 -22.61 15.02
N VAL A 28 -25.26 -22.00 16.06
CA VAL A 28 -24.12 -21.08 15.93
C VAL A 28 -22.85 -21.83 15.50
N VAL A 29 -22.60 -23.02 16.05
CA VAL A 29 -21.46 -23.86 15.65
C VAL A 29 -21.62 -24.34 14.19
N LEU A 30 -22.81 -24.78 13.78
CA LEU A 30 -23.09 -25.15 12.39
C LEU A 30 -23.00 -23.95 11.45
N ALA A 31 -23.42 -22.76 11.86
CA ALA A 31 -23.28 -21.53 11.07
C ALA A 31 -21.81 -21.09 10.93
N LEU A 32 -20.96 -21.34 11.94
CA LEU A 32 -19.51 -21.10 11.87
C LEU A 32 -18.76 -22.14 11.03
N VAL A 33 -19.25 -23.38 10.98
CA VAL A 33 -18.66 -24.47 10.16
C VAL A 33 -19.15 -24.40 8.70
N ALA A 34 -20.37 -23.91 8.46
CA ALA A 34 -20.96 -23.74 7.14
C ALA A 34 -20.73 -22.34 6.53
N ALA A 35 -20.07 -21.43 7.25
CA ALA A 35 -19.59 -20.20 6.65
C ALA A 35 -18.62 -20.60 5.50
N PRO A 36 -18.85 -20.17 4.25
CA PRO A 36 -17.84 -20.34 3.22
C PRO A 36 -16.55 -19.79 3.78
N HIS A 37 -15.42 -20.47 3.53
CA HIS A 37 -14.12 -20.01 3.96
C HIS A 37 -13.98 -18.59 3.43
N ALA A 38 -14.17 -17.58 4.28
CA ALA A 38 -14.07 -16.20 3.90
C ALA A 38 -12.58 -15.98 3.65
N LEU A 39 -12.17 -16.20 2.40
CA LEU A 39 -10.87 -15.79 1.93
C LEU A 39 -10.90 -14.27 2.07
N ALA A 40 -10.08 -13.73 2.97
CA ALA A 40 -9.86 -12.30 3.11
C ALA A 40 -9.01 -11.77 1.94
N LEU A 41 -9.30 -12.23 0.73
CA LEU A 41 -8.69 -11.81 -0.51
C LEU A 41 -9.59 -10.76 -1.15
N SER A 42 -9.01 -9.65 -1.54
CA SER A 42 -9.73 -8.58 -2.23
C SER A 42 -10.18 -8.98 -3.65
N GLN A 43 -9.66 -10.07 -4.23
CA GLN A 43 -9.86 -10.49 -5.64
C GLN A 43 -10.10 -12.00 -5.80
N GLU A 44 -10.46 -12.40 -7.02
CA GLU A 44 -10.52 -13.79 -7.43
C GLU A 44 -9.18 -14.52 -7.17
N PRO A 45 -9.20 -15.69 -6.52
CA PRO A 45 -7.99 -16.45 -6.26
C PRO A 45 -7.35 -16.96 -7.55
N TYR A 46 -6.05 -16.70 -7.73
CA TYR A 46 -5.24 -17.28 -8.81
C TYR A 46 -3.97 -17.98 -8.32
N VAL A 47 -3.76 -18.02 -7.00
CA VAL A 47 -2.73 -18.85 -6.38
C VAL A 47 -3.38 -20.10 -5.80
N ALA A 48 -2.88 -21.27 -6.21
CA ALA A 48 -3.25 -22.56 -5.67
C ALA A 48 -2.14 -23.12 -4.77
N PHE A 49 -2.52 -23.95 -3.80
CA PHE A 49 -1.57 -24.61 -2.89
C PHE A 49 -1.30 -26.07 -3.26
N GLU A 50 -2.05 -26.61 -4.23
CA GLU A 50 -1.89 -27.93 -4.81
C GLU A 50 -1.55 -27.80 -6.29
N LYS A 51 -0.82 -28.78 -6.83
CA LYS A 51 -0.37 -28.74 -8.21
C LYS A 51 -1.54 -28.95 -9.16
N GLY A 52 -1.78 -27.97 -10.03
CA GLY A 52 -2.71 -28.06 -11.16
C GLY A 52 -2.01 -28.31 -12.49
N ALA A 53 -2.79 -28.58 -13.53
CA ALA A 53 -2.30 -28.57 -14.91
C ALA A 53 -1.90 -27.13 -15.31
N ASP A 54 -0.82 -27.01 -16.07
CA ASP A 54 -0.34 -25.74 -16.67
C ASP A 54 -0.13 -24.58 -15.69
N CYS A 55 0.05 -24.89 -14.40
CA CYS A 55 0.34 -23.88 -13.38
C CYS A 55 1.84 -23.54 -13.35
N PHE A 56 2.14 -22.25 -13.21
CA PHE A 56 3.49 -21.78 -12.93
C PHE A 56 3.90 -22.15 -11.51
N THR A 57 5.12 -22.66 -11.32
CA THR A 57 5.60 -23.09 -10.00
C THR A 57 6.35 -21.95 -9.31
N LEU A 58 5.64 -21.21 -8.44
CA LEU A 58 6.27 -20.15 -7.64
C LEU A 58 7.14 -20.73 -6.52
N PHE A 59 6.67 -21.80 -5.88
CA PHE A 59 7.43 -22.53 -4.86
C PHE A 59 6.98 -23.98 -4.79
N ALA A 60 7.92 -24.92 -4.85
CA ALA A 60 7.66 -26.33 -4.55
C ALA A 60 8.98 -27.03 -4.19
N GLU A 61 8.90 -28.12 -3.41
CA GLU A 61 10.05 -29.00 -3.13
C GLU A 61 11.28 -28.24 -2.60
N GLY A 62 11.06 -27.20 -1.78
CA GLY A 62 12.12 -26.39 -1.19
C GLY A 62 12.81 -25.41 -2.15
N ARG A 63 12.26 -25.18 -3.35
CA ARG A 63 12.80 -24.23 -4.33
C ARG A 63 11.76 -23.17 -4.66
N ALA A 64 12.16 -21.90 -4.59
CA ALA A 64 11.36 -20.77 -5.03
C ALA A 64 11.82 -20.31 -6.41
N ALA A 65 10.89 -19.91 -7.28
CA ALA A 65 11.23 -19.28 -8.55
C ALA A 65 12.00 -17.97 -8.29
N PRO A 66 13.11 -17.72 -8.99
CA PRO A 66 13.84 -16.46 -8.86
C PRO A 66 12.96 -15.29 -9.31
N LEU A 67 13.20 -14.13 -8.70
CA LEU A 67 12.58 -12.86 -9.05
C LEU A 67 13.53 -12.06 -9.95
N TYR A 68 12.97 -11.39 -10.95
CA TYR A 68 13.65 -10.44 -11.80
C TYR A 68 12.88 -9.12 -11.84
N ALA A 69 13.60 -8.01 -11.65
CA ALA A 69 13.09 -6.66 -11.85
C ALA A 69 14.14 -5.81 -12.57
N ASP A 70 13.77 -5.01 -13.55
CA ASP A 70 14.73 -4.17 -14.26
C ASP A 70 15.25 -3.05 -13.33
N ALA A 71 16.58 -2.89 -13.21
CA ALA A 71 17.17 -1.80 -12.43
C ALA A 71 16.81 -0.40 -12.95
N GLN A 72 16.33 -0.27 -14.19
CA GLN A 72 15.85 0.99 -14.77
C GLN A 72 14.39 1.30 -14.47
N ASP A 73 13.67 0.38 -13.79
CA ASP A 73 12.31 0.62 -13.33
C ASP A 73 12.27 1.66 -12.18
N TYR A 74 11.08 1.99 -11.70
CA TYR A 74 10.91 2.91 -10.59
C TYR A 74 11.56 2.36 -9.30
N PRO A 75 12.25 3.19 -8.50
CA PRO A 75 12.79 2.77 -7.21
C PRO A 75 11.72 2.17 -6.28
N GLY A 76 10.50 2.72 -6.26
CA GLY A 76 9.36 2.19 -5.51
C GLY A 76 8.93 0.77 -5.95
N VAL A 77 9.09 0.43 -7.23
CA VAL A 77 8.84 -0.92 -7.74
C VAL A 77 9.94 -1.87 -7.27
N SER A 78 11.21 -1.49 -7.40
CA SER A 78 12.34 -2.28 -6.89
C SER A 78 12.23 -2.55 -5.39
N ARG A 79 11.75 -1.56 -4.61
CA ARG A 79 11.43 -1.71 -3.20
C ARG A 79 10.30 -2.72 -2.97
N ALA A 80 9.17 -2.61 -3.67
CA ALA A 80 8.06 -3.54 -3.55
C ALA A 80 8.43 -4.99 -3.95
N VAL A 81 9.32 -5.18 -4.91
CA VAL A 81 9.84 -6.53 -5.26
C VAL A 81 10.63 -7.15 -4.10
N LYS A 82 11.35 -6.35 -3.32
CA LYS A 82 12.01 -6.83 -2.09
C LYS A 82 10.99 -7.21 -1.01
N ASP A 83 9.86 -6.51 -0.94
CA ASP A 83 8.76 -6.93 -0.04
C ASP A 83 8.18 -8.27 -0.49
N LEU A 84 7.95 -8.48 -1.79
CA LEU A 84 7.51 -9.78 -2.32
C LEU A 84 8.53 -10.89 -2.04
N GLN A 85 9.83 -10.62 -2.20
CA GLN A 85 10.90 -11.55 -1.83
C GLN A 85 10.78 -11.98 -0.36
N ALA A 86 10.59 -11.01 0.54
CA ALA A 86 10.43 -11.27 1.96
C ALA A 86 9.08 -11.95 2.28
N ASP A 87 8.02 -11.66 1.53
CA ASP A 87 6.70 -12.27 1.69
C ASP A 87 6.71 -13.74 1.28
N ILE A 88 7.38 -14.08 0.16
CA ILE A 88 7.62 -15.47 -0.22
C ILE A 88 8.42 -16.18 0.89
N GLU A 89 9.49 -15.57 1.41
CA GLU A 89 10.28 -16.13 2.51
C GLU A 89 9.43 -16.37 3.77
N ARG A 90 8.53 -15.44 4.14
CA ARG A 90 7.62 -15.58 5.29
C ARG A 90 6.73 -16.82 5.13
N VAL A 91 6.18 -17.00 3.94
CA VAL A 91 5.23 -18.08 3.60
C VAL A 91 5.92 -19.44 3.45
N THR A 92 7.11 -19.49 2.86
CA THR A 92 7.74 -20.75 2.41
C THR A 92 8.99 -21.14 3.19
N LYS A 93 9.54 -20.22 3.99
CA LYS A 93 10.86 -20.29 4.64
C LYS A 93 12.04 -20.32 3.66
N VAL A 94 11.79 -20.07 2.38
CA VAL A 94 12.83 -20.00 1.34
C VAL A 94 12.79 -18.63 0.70
N ARG A 95 13.92 -17.93 0.76
CA ARG A 95 14.09 -16.63 0.11
C ARG A 95 14.45 -16.85 -1.36
N PRO A 96 13.63 -16.38 -2.33
CA PRO A 96 13.99 -16.50 -3.73
C PRO A 96 15.16 -15.56 -4.07
N ASP A 97 15.99 -15.97 -5.01
CA ASP A 97 17.01 -15.08 -5.58
C ASP A 97 16.35 -13.88 -6.26
N LEU A 98 16.99 -12.72 -6.20
CA LEU A 98 16.53 -11.50 -6.86
C LEU A 98 17.63 -10.96 -7.76
N ALA A 99 17.36 -10.93 -9.06
CA ALA A 99 18.23 -10.30 -10.06
C ALA A 99 17.64 -8.94 -10.47
N THR A 100 18.50 -7.91 -10.50
CA THR A 100 18.13 -6.57 -10.98
C THR A 100 18.74 -6.21 -12.33
N GLY A 101 19.48 -7.12 -12.95
CA GLY A 101 20.15 -6.91 -14.22
C GLY A 101 20.49 -8.22 -14.91
N GLY A 102 20.99 -8.12 -16.15
CA GLY A 102 21.22 -9.27 -17.01
C GLY A 102 19.93 -9.85 -17.56
N THR A 103 20.01 -11.07 -18.11
CA THR A 103 18.87 -11.82 -18.64
C THR A 103 18.57 -12.98 -17.69
N PRO A 104 17.33 -13.10 -17.18
CA PRO A 104 16.98 -14.24 -16.36
C PRO A 104 17.07 -15.54 -17.16
N ALA A 105 17.46 -16.61 -16.49
CA ALA A 105 17.59 -17.96 -17.07
C ALA A 105 17.09 -19.00 -16.07
N GLY A 106 16.67 -20.16 -16.56
CA GLY A 106 16.12 -21.24 -15.74
C GLY A 106 14.68 -21.58 -16.11
N PRO A 107 14.15 -22.72 -15.62
CA PRO A 107 12.85 -23.22 -16.06
C PRO A 107 11.69 -22.28 -15.71
N GLU A 108 11.71 -21.66 -14.53
CA GLU A 108 10.67 -20.78 -14.02
C GLU A 108 11.32 -19.46 -13.53
N VAL A 109 10.69 -18.32 -13.80
CA VAL A 109 11.11 -17.00 -13.26
C VAL A 109 9.91 -16.09 -13.06
N VAL A 110 9.94 -15.24 -12.05
CA VAL A 110 8.97 -14.14 -11.91
C VAL A 110 9.59 -12.86 -12.48
N ILE A 111 8.96 -12.26 -13.48
CA ILE A 111 9.41 -11.01 -14.11
C ILE A 111 8.44 -9.90 -13.70
N VAL A 112 8.96 -8.87 -13.05
CA VAL A 112 8.18 -7.70 -12.63
C VAL A 112 8.66 -6.47 -13.40
N GLY A 113 7.72 -5.67 -13.91
CA GLY A 113 8.10 -4.41 -14.50
C GLY A 113 6.94 -3.48 -14.85
N THR A 114 7.26 -2.22 -15.03
CA THR A 114 6.34 -1.17 -15.46
C THR A 114 6.47 -0.94 -16.96
N LEU A 115 5.34 -0.83 -17.66
CA LEU A 115 5.30 -0.53 -19.08
C LEU A 115 5.99 0.80 -19.39
N GLY A 116 6.87 0.80 -20.40
CA GLY A 116 7.65 1.97 -20.79
C GLY A 116 8.86 2.29 -19.89
N LYS A 117 9.17 1.41 -18.91
CA LYS A 117 10.33 1.53 -18.02
C LYS A 117 11.15 0.25 -17.95
N SER A 118 10.50 -0.89 -17.83
CA SER A 118 11.18 -2.19 -17.85
C SER A 118 11.45 -2.62 -19.29
N SER A 119 12.74 -2.67 -19.65
CA SER A 119 13.19 -3.03 -21.00
C SER A 119 12.76 -4.45 -21.38
N LEU A 120 12.75 -5.35 -20.39
CA LEU A 120 12.38 -6.76 -20.56
C LEU A 120 10.87 -6.93 -20.76
N VAL A 121 10.04 -6.28 -19.94
CA VAL A 121 8.57 -6.33 -20.12
C VAL A 121 8.21 -5.71 -21.46
N ASP A 122 8.80 -4.56 -21.81
CA ASP A 122 8.55 -3.92 -23.10
C ASP A 122 9.00 -4.81 -24.28
N GLN A 123 10.07 -5.60 -24.12
CA GLN A 123 10.48 -6.58 -25.13
C GLN A 123 9.42 -7.68 -25.29
N LEU A 124 8.89 -8.24 -24.20
CA LEU A 124 7.84 -9.26 -24.27
C LEU A 124 6.58 -8.74 -24.99
N VAL A 125 6.24 -7.47 -24.79
CA VAL A 125 5.14 -6.81 -25.51
C VAL A 125 5.47 -6.65 -26.99
N ARG A 126 6.65 -6.13 -27.35
CA ARG A 126 7.09 -5.96 -28.75
C ARG A 126 7.13 -7.29 -29.51
N ASP A 127 7.59 -8.34 -28.85
CA ASP A 127 7.69 -9.71 -29.40
C ASP A 127 6.33 -10.42 -29.41
N LYS A 128 5.24 -9.73 -29.01
CA LYS A 128 3.86 -10.25 -28.95
C LYS A 128 3.67 -11.45 -28.04
N LYS A 129 4.56 -11.62 -27.05
CA LYS A 129 4.47 -12.67 -26.02
C LYS A 129 3.61 -12.25 -24.83
N LEU A 130 3.44 -10.95 -24.62
CA LEU A 130 2.59 -10.39 -23.57
C LEU A 130 1.56 -9.42 -24.18
N ASP A 131 0.27 -9.73 -24.03
CA ASP A 131 -0.83 -8.83 -24.42
C ASP A 131 -1.25 -7.95 -23.22
N VAL A 132 -0.92 -6.67 -23.32
CA VAL A 132 -1.20 -5.66 -22.29
C VAL A 132 -2.50 -4.89 -22.53
N THR A 133 -3.35 -5.38 -23.43
CA THR A 133 -4.69 -4.84 -23.66
C THR A 133 -5.50 -4.88 -22.37
N GLY A 134 -6.06 -3.74 -21.97
CA GLY A 134 -6.77 -3.58 -20.69
C GLY A 134 -5.90 -3.04 -19.55
N VAL A 135 -4.60 -2.84 -19.78
CA VAL A 135 -3.65 -2.24 -18.81
C VAL A 135 -2.90 -1.06 -19.40
N ALA A 136 -2.37 -1.17 -20.62
CA ALA A 136 -1.58 -0.09 -21.22
C ALA A 136 -2.36 1.25 -21.30
N GLY A 137 -1.72 2.33 -20.85
CA GLY A 137 -2.30 3.69 -20.84
C GLY A 137 -3.36 3.95 -19.77
N ARG A 138 -3.65 2.97 -18.91
CA ARG A 138 -4.64 3.09 -17.84
C ARG A 138 -4.03 3.54 -16.51
N TRP A 139 -4.84 4.13 -15.64
CA TRP A 139 -4.42 4.55 -14.30
C TRP A 139 -4.34 3.36 -13.34
N GLU A 140 -3.17 3.13 -12.75
CA GLU A 140 -2.94 2.17 -11.67
C GLU A 140 -3.44 0.74 -11.95
N SER A 141 -3.32 0.29 -13.20
CA SER A 141 -3.75 -1.04 -13.64
C SER A 141 -2.57 -2.01 -13.71
N SER A 142 -2.84 -3.30 -13.59
CA SER A 142 -1.82 -4.36 -13.68
C SER A 142 -2.33 -5.64 -14.32
N LEU A 143 -1.40 -6.39 -14.92
CA LEU A 143 -1.59 -7.72 -15.46
C LEU A 143 -0.62 -8.69 -14.78
N THR A 144 -1.16 -9.78 -14.24
CA THR A 144 -0.39 -10.94 -13.81
C THR A 144 -0.70 -12.10 -14.75
N GLN A 145 0.29 -12.63 -15.46
CA GLN A 145 0.10 -13.67 -16.47
C GLN A 145 1.31 -14.60 -16.57
N VAL A 146 1.05 -15.90 -16.73
CA VAL A 146 2.08 -16.88 -17.12
C VAL A 146 2.33 -16.78 -18.62
N VAL A 147 3.61 -16.64 -19.00
CA VAL A 147 4.07 -16.55 -20.39
C VAL A 147 5.00 -17.72 -20.68
N ASP A 148 4.67 -18.49 -21.72
CA ASP A 148 5.48 -19.63 -22.17
C ASP A 148 6.63 -19.16 -23.06
N ARG A 149 7.81 -19.76 -22.85
CA ARG A 149 9.05 -19.47 -23.57
C ARG A 149 9.28 -17.96 -23.74
N PRO A 150 9.25 -17.18 -22.63
CA PRO A 150 9.31 -15.72 -22.68
C PRO A 150 10.66 -15.26 -23.25
N LEU A 151 11.73 -15.99 -22.95
CA LEU A 151 13.11 -15.69 -23.35
C LEU A 151 13.84 -17.00 -23.70
N PRO A 152 14.93 -16.96 -24.48
CA PRO A 152 15.82 -18.11 -24.64
C PRO A 152 16.29 -18.63 -23.28
N GLY A 153 16.16 -19.93 -23.05
CA GLY A 153 16.58 -20.55 -21.78
C GLY A 153 15.60 -20.40 -20.61
N VAL A 154 14.41 -19.82 -20.84
CA VAL A 154 13.32 -19.74 -19.87
C VAL A 154 12.12 -20.53 -20.38
N ALA A 155 11.61 -21.50 -19.61
CA ALA A 155 10.47 -22.30 -20.03
C ALA A 155 9.15 -21.58 -19.77
N HIS A 156 8.97 -21.05 -18.55
CA HIS A 156 7.81 -20.25 -18.15
C HIS A 156 8.24 -19.02 -17.34
N ALA A 157 7.54 -17.90 -17.52
CA ALA A 157 7.63 -16.78 -16.59
C ALA A 157 6.27 -16.34 -16.09
N LEU A 158 6.17 -16.09 -14.79
CA LEU A 158 5.08 -15.29 -14.24
C LEU A 158 5.43 -13.81 -14.43
N VAL A 159 4.72 -13.12 -15.31
CA VAL A 159 4.93 -11.70 -15.59
C VAL A 159 3.92 -10.87 -14.81
N ILE A 160 4.41 -9.92 -14.01
CA ILE A 160 3.62 -8.86 -13.38
C ILE A 160 3.96 -7.54 -14.09
N ALA A 161 3.03 -7.04 -14.89
CA ALA A 161 3.20 -5.82 -15.67
C ALA A 161 2.21 -4.74 -15.23
N GLY A 162 2.70 -3.59 -14.77
CA GLY A 162 1.87 -2.45 -14.41
C GLY A 162 1.84 -1.35 -15.48
N SER A 163 0.72 -0.62 -15.56
CA SER A 163 0.56 0.51 -16.46
C SER A 163 1.40 1.73 -16.06
N ASP A 164 1.67 1.87 -14.77
CA ASP A 164 2.48 2.90 -14.14
C ASP A 164 3.12 2.37 -12.83
N LYS A 165 3.90 3.21 -12.15
CA LYS A 165 4.62 2.88 -10.90
C LYS A 165 3.69 2.18 -9.89
N ARG A 166 2.50 2.72 -9.65
CA ARG A 166 1.57 2.20 -8.64
C ARG A 166 0.85 0.95 -9.12
N GLY A 167 0.46 0.90 -10.40
CA GLY A 167 -0.07 -0.33 -11.02
C GLY A 167 0.86 -1.52 -10.81
N THR A 168 2.17 -1.35 -11.07
CA THR A 168 3.15 -2.43 -10.86
C THR A 168 3.23 -2.83 -9.39
N ILE A 169 3.33 -1.86 -8.47
CA ILE A 169 3.36 -2.10 -7.02
C ILE A 169 2.10 -2.84 -6.54
N TYR A 170 0.94 -2.50 -7.09
CA TYR A 170 -0.33 -3.15 -6.77
C TYR A 170 -0.37 -4.59 -7.26
N GLY A 171 0.15 -4.90 -8.46
CA GLY A 171 0.28 -6.28 -8.94
C GLY A 171 1.22 -7.12 -8.07
N ILE A 172 2.32 -6.52 -7.58
CA ILE A 172 3.26 -7.18 -6.65
C ILE A 172 2.54 -7.54 -5.35
N TYR A 173 1.89 -6.57 -4.71
CA TYR A 173 1.18 -6.82 -3.45
C TYR A 173 -0.08 -7.67 -3.64
N ASP A 174 -0.60 -7.79 -4.86
CA ASP A 174 -1.68 -8.71 -5.20
C ASP A 174 -1.19 -10.15 -5.08
N LEU A 175 -0.02 -10.43 -5.66
CA LEU A 175 0.63 -11.73 -5.46
C LEU A 175 0.96 -11.98 -3.99
N SER A 176 1.49 -11.00 -3.25
CA SER A 176 1.74 -11.13 -1.80
C SER A 176 0.47 -11.51 -1.02
N GLU A 177 -0.65 -10.87 -1.32
CA GLU A 177 -1.94 -11.16 -0.68
C GLU A 177 -2.41 -12.59 -1.03
N GLN A 178 -2.32 -12.97 -2.31
CA GLN A 178 -2.73 -14.27 -2.84
C GLN A 178 -1.91 -15.45 -2.27
N ILE A 179 -0.60 -15.25 -2.01
CA ILE A 179 0.23 -16.27 -1.34
C ILE A 179 -0.04 -16.37 0.17
N GLY A 180 -0.82 -15.44 0.73
CA GLY A 180 -1.31 -15.48 2.11
C GLY A 180 -0.72 -14.43 3.06
N VAL A 181 -0.07 -13.37 2.54
CA VAL A 181 0.41 -12.25 3.36
C VAL A 181 -0.63 -11.14 3.39
N SER A 182 -1.36 -11.06 4.51
CA SER A 182 -2.34 -10.00 4.74
C SER A 182 -1.69 -8.60 4.72
N PRO A 183 -2.37 -7.56 4.19
CA PRO A 183 -1.96 -6.16 4.38
C PRO A 183 -1.71 -5.79 5.85
N TRP A 184 -2.37 -6.49 6.76
CA TRP A 184 -2.33 -6.27 8.20
C TRP A 184 -1.30 -7.13 8.95
N TYR A 185 -0.42 -7.85 8.24
CA TYR A 185 0.54 -8.77 8.87
C TYR A 185 1.42 -8.10 9.95
N TRP A 186 1.74 -6.81 9.78
CA TRP A 186 2.52 -6.03 10.73
C TRP A 186 1.66 -5.10 11.60
N TRP A 187 0.63 -4.48 11.01
CA TRP A 187 -0.21 -3.50 11.72
C TRP A 187 -1.22 -4.10 12.69
N ALA A 188 -1.56 -5.38 12.52
CA ALA A 188 -2.47 -6.11 13.41
C ALA A 188 -2.00 -7.56 13.64
N ASP A 189 -0.69 -7.82 13.49
CA ASP A 189 -0.05 -9.11 13.76
C ASP A 189 -0.73 -10.32 13.08
N VAL A 190 -1.35 -10.12 11.91
CA VAL A 190 -2.05 -11.21 11.22
C VAL A 190 -1.04 -12.28 10.80
N PRO A 191 -1.18 -13.54 11.26
CA PRO A 191 -0.17 -14.56 11.05
C PRO A 191 -0.10 -15.00 9.58
N VAL A 192 1.13 -15.08 9.06
CA VAL A 192 1.40 -15.65 7.73
C VAL A 192 1.45 -17.17 7.85
N ARG A 193 0.51 -17.85 7.20
CA ARG A 193 0.45 -19.33 7.21
C ARG A 193 1.54 -19.91 6.31
N HIS A 194 2.26 -20.90 6.84
CA HIS A 194 3.24 -21.63 6.06
C HIS A 194 2.60 -22.42 4.91
N ARG A 195 3.22 -22.42 3.73
CA ARG A 195 2.79 -23.22 2.57
C ARG A 195 3.96 -24.04 2.02
N GLY A 196 3.73 -25.35 1.88
CA GLY A 196 4.72 -26.28 1.29
C GLY A 196 4.82 -26.17 -0.24
N SER A 197 3.84 -25.55 -0.88
CA SER A 197 3.81 -25.29 -2.31
C SER A 197 2.93 -24.08 -2.65
N LEU A 198 3.33 -23.35 -3.69
CA LEU A 198 2.64 -22.20 -4.27
C LEU A 198 2.66 -22.35 -5.80
N TYR A 199 1.48 -22.40 -6.41
CA TYR A 199 1.30 -22.50 -7.85
C TYR A 199 0.44 -21.33 -8.34
N VAL A 200 0.78 -20.73 -9.47
CA VAL A 200 -0.03 -19.70 -10.10
C VAL A 200 -0.81 -20.29 -11.25
N LEU A 201 -2.14 -20.12 -11.22
CA LEU A 201 -3.05 -20.60 -12.24
C LEU A 201 -2.80 -19.89 -13.58
N PRO A 202 -2.93 -20.60 -14.72
CA PRO A 202 -2.81 -19.98 -16.04
C PRO A 202 -3.94 -18.95 -16.26
N GLY A 203 -3.70 -18.05 -17.21
CA GLY A 203 -4.66 -17.02 -17.58
C GLY A 203 -4.14 -15.60 -17.39
N ARG A 204 -5.02 -14.63 -17.65
CA ARG A 204 -4.75 -13.20 -17.56
C ARG A 204 -5.47 -12.65 -16.35
N HIS A 205 -4.74 -12.41 -15.26
CA HIS A 205 -5.28 -11.86 -14.04
C HIS A 205 -5.11 -10.34 -14.10
N ILE A 206 -6.14 -9.64 -14.59
CA ILE A 206 -6.11 -8.19 -14.78
C ILE A 206 -6.75 -7.52 -13.58
N ARG A 207 -6.01 -6.58 -12.99
CA ARG A 207 -6.55 -5.57 -12.10
C ARG A 207 -6.71 -4.28 -12.91
N GLY A 208 -7.96 -3.93 -13.20
CA GLY A 208 -8.30 -2.72 -13.94
C GLY A 208 -8.13 -1.44 -13.13
N GLU A 209 -8.53 -0.32 -13.72
CA GLU A 209 -8.44 1.00 -13.09
C GLU A 209 -9.26 1.06 -11.81
N PRO A 210 -8.75 1.69 -10.74
CA PRO A 210 -9.56 1.96 -9.58
C PRO A 210 -10.64 2.99 -9.94
N VAL A 211 -11.87 2.71 -9.52
CA VAL A 211 -13.02 3.60 -9.76
C VAL A 211 -12.89 4.98 -9.11
N VAL A 212 -12.10 5.06 -8.03
CA VAL A 212 -11.74 6.33 -7.37
C VAL A 212 -10.24 6.56 -7.55
N LYS A 213 -9.88 7.71 -8.12
CA LYS A 213 -8.50 8.02 -8.50
C LYS A 213 -7.55 8.21 -7.32
N TYR A 214 -7.99 8.88 -6.25
CA TYR A 214 -7.21 9.10 -5.03
C TYR A 214 -7.92 8.49 -3.84
N ARG A 215 -7.27 7.53 -3.18
CA ARG A 215 -7.86 6.70 -2.11
C ARG A 215 -6.89 6.72 -0.95
N GLY A 216 -7.36 7.13 0.22
CA GLY A 216 -6.45 7.44 1.31
C GLY A 216 -7.09 7.55 2.66
N ILE A 217 -6.25 7.90 3.62
CA ILE A 217 -6.63 8.17 5.00
C ILE A 217 -6.12 9.54 5.43
N PHE A 218 -6.69 10.04 6.52
CA PHE A 218 -6.15 11.16 7.28
C PHE A 218 -5.79 10.65 8.67
N ILE A 219 -4.55 10.83 9.07
CA ILE A 219 -4.12 10.61 10.46
C ILE A 219 -4.45 11.87 11.25
N ASN A 220 -5.50 11.80 12.08
CA ASN A 220 -6.00 12.92 12.88
C ASN A 220 -6.45 12.44 14.26
N ASP A 221 -6.63 13.38 15.19
CA ASP A 221 -6.91 13.10 16.60
C ASP A 221 -5.87 12.13 17.19
N GLU A 222 -4.63 12.28 16.71
CA GLU A 222 -3.54 11.32 16.93
C GLU A 222 -3.03 11.32 18.37
N ALA A 223 -3.34 12.36 19.14
CA ALA A 223 -2.95 12.48 20.53
C ALA A 223 -4.10 12.10 21.49
N PRO A 224 -3.83 11.29 22.54
CA PRO A 224 -2.49 10.86 22.99
C PRO A 224 -2.03 9.50 22.42
N CYS A 225 -2.91 8.72 21.80
CA CYS A 225 -2.65 7.31 21.52
C CYS A 225 -1.55 7.11 20.47
N LEU A 226 -1.76 7.59 19.25
CA LEU A 226 -0.81 7.38 18.17
C LEU A 226 0.46 8.18 18.40
N SER A 227 0.35 9.43 18.85
CA SER A 227 1.53 10.28 19.15
C SER A 227 2.41 9.71 20.26
N GLY A 228 1.81 9.12 21.31
CA GLY A 228 2.55 8.43 22.36
C GLY A 228 3.27 7.18 21.83
N TRP A 229 2.56 6.36 21.05
CA TRP A 229 3.12 5.14 20.47
C TRP A 229 4.23 5.42 19.44
N THR A 230 4.06 6.42 18.56
CA THR A 230 5.10 6.78 17.58
C THR A 230 6.34 7.34 18.25
N ARG A 231 6.17 8.11 19.35
CA ARG A 231 7.28 8.57 20.16
C ARG A 231 8.05 7.41 20.80
N GLU A 232 7.36 6.41 21.34
CA GLU A 232 7.99 5.22 21.93
C GLU A 232 8.71 4.37 20.87
N LYS A 233 8.08 4.09 19.73
CA LYS A 233 8.59 3.14 18.73
C LYS A 233 9.59 3.75 17.74
N PHE A 234 9.40 5.01 17.37
CA PHE A 234 10.13 5.64 16.27
C PHE A 234 10.82 6.96 16.67
N GLY A 235 10.50 7.53 17.84
CA GLY A 235 10.93 8.87 18.23
C GLY A 235 10.03 10.00 17.74
N GLY A 236 8.86 9.67 17.15
CA GLY A 236 7.86 10.63 16.65
C GLY A 236 7.40 10.33 15.23
N PHE A 237 6.76 11.30 14.59
CA PHE A 237 6.23 11.20 13.23
C PHE A 237 7.31 11.43 12.14
N ASN A 238 8.33 10.57 12.10
CA ASN A 238 9.41 10.60 11.12
C ASN A 238 9.25 9.52 10.04
N HIS A 239 10.20 9.42 9.10
CA HIS A 239 10.06 8.54 7.95
C HIS A 239 9.93 7.06 8.33
N LYS A 240 10.53 6.63 9.46
CA LYS A 240 10.44 5.22 9.91
C LYS A 240 9.01 4.81 10.26
N PHE A 241 8.25 5.75 10.83
CA PHE A 241 6.81 5.56 11.05
C PHE A 241 6.05 5.60 9.73
N TYR A 242 6.31 6.62 8.91
CA TYR A 242 5.53 6.83 7.69
C TYR A 242 5.78 5.75 6.63
N GLU A 243 6.96 5.15 6.53
CA GLU A 243 7.22 3.98 5.69
C GLU A 243 6.27 2.81 6.02
N LYS A 244 5.95 2.59 7.30
CA LYS A 244 4.95 1.59 7.71
C LYS A 244 3.55 1.95 7.24
N VAL A 245 3.20 3.23 7.26
CA VAL A 245 1.91 3.72 6.74
C VAL A 245 1.86 3.57 5.22
N PHE A 246 2.92 3.95 4.51
CA PHE A 246 3.01 3.87 3.06
C PHE A 246 2.90 2.42 2.57
N GLU A 247 3.62 1.49 3.20
CA GLU A 247 3.52 0.06 2.88
C GLU A 247 2.08 -0.45 3.05
N LEU A 248 1.43 -0.14 4.18
CA LEU A 248 0.04 -0.53 4.43
C LEU A 248 -0.91 0.03 3.37
N LEU A 249 -0.80 1.32 3.06
CA LEU A 249 -1.66 1.95 2.05
C LEU A 249 -1.50 1.25 0.70
N LEU A 250 -0.27 0.98 0.26
CA LEU A 250 -0.04 0.30 -1.02
C LEU A 250 -0.54 -1.16 -1.00
N ARG A 251 -0.36 -1.88 0.10
CA ARG A 251 -0.93 -3.23 0.30
C ARG A 251 -2.46 -3.23 0.29
N LEU A 252 -3.09 -2.13 0.69
CA LEU A 252 -4.55 -1.91 0.59
C LEU A 252 -4.99 -1.27 -0.73
N ARG A 253 -4.08 -1.09 -1.70
CA ARG A 253 -4.34 -0.43 -3.00
C ARG A 253 -4.77 1.03 -2.87
N ALA A 254 -4.40 1.69 -1.78
CA ALA A 254 -4.53 3.12 -1.57
C ALA A 254 -3.28 3.87 -2.08
N ASN A 255 -3.42 5.17 -2.33
CA ASN A 255 -2.36 6.02 -2.89
C ASN A 255 -2.33 7.44 -2.31
N TYR A 256 -3.16 7.78 -1.32
CA TYR A 256 -3.29 9.15 -0.83
C TYR A 256 -3.17 9.22 0.69
N LEU A 257 -2.52 10.26 1.20
CA LEU A 257 -2.34 10.47 2.63
C LEU A 257 -2.40 11.95 3.01
N TRP A 258 -3.20 12.25 4.04
CA TRP A 258 -3.01 13.44 4.87
C TRP A 258 -2.25 13.01 6.15
N PRO A 259 -1.06 13.58 6.40
CA PRO A 259 -0.23 13.19 7.54
C PRO A 259 -0.79 13.73 8.86
N ALA A 260 -0.27 13.21 9.97
CA ALA A 260 -0.48 13.78 11.30
C ALA A 260 -0.04 15.25 11.33
N MET A 261 -0.85 16.11 11.95
CA MET A 261 -0.63 17.56 11.95
C MET A 261 -0.85 18.25 13.31
N TRP A 262 -1.36 17.55 14.34
CA TRP A 262 -1.46 18.09 15.69
C TRP A 262 -0.07 18.13 16.34
N GLY A 263 0.54 19.32 16.36
CA GLY A 263 1.87 19.52 16.90
C GLY A 263 3.00 18.97 16.01
N SER A 264 2.69 18.56 14.78
CA SER A 264 3.62 18.00 13.81
C SER A 264 3.55 18.74 12.48
N ALA A 265 4.61 18.65 11.70
CA ALA A 265 4.71 19.21 10.36
C ALA A 265 5.51 18.25 9.47
N PHE A 266 4.79 17.36 8.77
CA PHE A 266 5.35 16.27 7.96
C PHE A 266 6.58 16.65 7.12
N ASN A 267 6.53 17.78 6.42
CA ASN A 267 7.59 18.23 5.52
C ASN A 267 8.83 18.79 6.25
N GLU A 268 8.71 19.18 7.52
CA GLU A 268 9.78 19.83 8.29
C GLU A 268 10.33 18.97 9.41
N ASP A 269 9.51 18.08 9.98
CA ASP A 269 9.92 17.20 11.07
C ASP A 269 10.96 16.17 10.60
N ASP A 270 10.89 15.79 9.32
CA ASP A 270 11.87 14.93 8.67
C ASP A 270 11.87 15.16 7.14
N PRO A 271 12.98 15.60 6.52
CA PRO A 271 13.03 15.85 5.08
C PRO A 271 12.89 14.56 4.24
N ASP A 272 13.09 13.38 4.82
CA ASP A 272 12.89 12.10 4.14
C ASP A 272 11.41 11.71 4.04
N ASN A 273 10.53 12.28 4.88
CA ASN A 273 9.08 12.03 4.84
C ASN A 273 8.48 12.25 3.42
N PRO A 274 8.56 13.45 2.81
CA PRO A 274 7.98 13.66 1.49
C PRO A 274 8.75 12.96 0.37
N ARG A 275 10.08 12.82 0.50
CA ARG A 275 10.91 12.12 -0.48
C ARG A 275 10.51 10.65 -0.58
N LEU A 276 10.36 9.98 0.56
CA LEU A 276 9.99 8.56 0.60
C LEU A 276 8.51 8.35 0.28
N ALA A 277 7.62 9.28 0.60
CA ALA A 277 6.24 9.21 0.13
C ALA A 277 6.19 9.13 -1.40
N ASP A 278 6.89 10.04 -2.09
CA ASP A 278 6.96 10.02 -3.55
C ASP A 278 7.63 8.76 -4.09
N GLU A 279 8.75 8.33 -3.48
CA GLU A 279 9.46 7.11 -3.88
C GLU A 279 8.57 5.86 -3.78
N TYR A 280 7.84 5.71 -2.65
CA TYR A 280 6.85 4.65 -2.45
C TYR A 280 5.66 4.78 -3.41
N GLY A 281 5.33 5.99 -3.83
CA GLY A 281 4.20 6.31 -4.70
C GLY A 281 2.97 6.82 -3.96
N ILE A 282 3.08 7.27 -2.71
CA ILE A 282 1.98 7.91 -1.99
C ILE A 282 1.89 9.38 -2.41
N VAL A 283 0.73 9.74 -2.94
CA VAL A 283 0.37 11.12 -3.24
C VAL A 283 0.08 11.83 -1.92
N MET A 284 0.78 12.93 -1.69
CA MET A 284 0.64 13.67 -0.43
C MET A 284 -0.39 14.78 -0.56
N GLY A 285 -1.14 15.00 0.53
CA GLY A 285 -1.98 16.17 0.69
C GLY A 285 -1.88 16.71 2.11
N THR A 286 -2.62 17.78 2.35
CA THR A 286 -2.80 18.40 3.66
C THR A 286 -4.28 18.51 3.96
N SER A 287 -4.65 18.63 5.24
CA SER A 287 -6.07 18.79 5.57
C SER A 287 -6.65 20.06 4.93
N HIS A 288 -7.97 20.13 4.85
CA HIS A 288 -8.68 21.17 4.12
C HIS A 288 -8.50 22.61 4.66
N GLN A 289 -7.82 22.81 5.80
CA GLN A 289 -7.47 24.14 6.34
C GLN A 289 -5.96 24.42 6.33
N GLU A 290 -5.20 23.57 5.65
CA GLU A 290 -3.74 23.63 5.55
C GLU A 290 -3.33 23.88 4.08
N PRO A 291 -3.62 25.07 3.54
CA PRO A 291 -3.43 25.34 2.11
C PRO A 291 -1.97 25.26 1.68
N MET A 292 -1.77 24.99 0.39
CA MET A 292 -0.48 25.12 -0.32
C MET A 292 0.63 24.22 0.22
N LEU A 293 0.26 23.00 0.65
CA LEU A 293 1.16 21.96 1.15
C LEU A 293 1.94 22.39 2.42
N ARG A 294 1.31 23.21 3.24
CA ARG A 294 1.87 23.73 4.49
C ARG A 294 1.05 23.22 5.67
N ALA A 295 1.68 22.46 6.55
CA ALA A 295 1.03 22.01 7.77
C ALA A 295 0.79 23.20 8.72
N GLN A 296 -0.26 23.15 9.52
CA GLN A 296 -0.56 24.22 10.48
C GLN A 296 0.61 24.47 11.45
N GLY A 297 1.25 23.38 11.91
CA GLY A 297 2.42 23.45 12.78
C GLY A 297 3.58 24.27 12.20
N GLU A 298 3.69 24.38 10.87
CA GLU A 298 4.71 25.22 10.23
C GLU A 298 4.45 26.72 10.46
N PHE A 299 3.19 27.14 10.45
CA PHE A 299 2.82 28.52 10.72
C PHE A 299 2.98 28.83 12.21
N ASP A 300 2.46 27.97 13.07
CA ASP A 300 2.47 28.13 14.53
C ASP A 300 3.89 28.24 15.12
N ARG A 301 4.89 27.62 14.47
CA ARG A 301 6.32 27.71 14.87
C ARG A 301 6.97 29.06 14.55
N ARG A 302 6.46 29.79 13.56
CA ARG A 302 7.13 30.97 12.96
C ARG A 302 6.38 32.27 13.20
N TYR A 303 5.06 32.21 13.26
CA TYR A 303 4.19 33.37 13.22
C TYR A 303 3.23 33.38 14.40
N LYS A 304 2.80 34.58 14.76
CA LYS A 304 1.71 34.73 15.72
C LYS A 304 0.37 34.43 15.04
N PRO A 305 -0.62 33.88 15.76
CA PRO A 305 -1.85 33.44 15.12
C PRO A 305 -2.71 34.57 14.51
N ASP A 306 -2.54 35.82 14.93
CA ASP A 306 -3.21 37.00 14.35
C ASP A 306 -2.73 37.33 12.92
N LEU A 307 -1.56 36.83 12.52
CA LEU A 307 -1.06 37.00 11.16
C LEU A 307 -1.76 36.10 10.14
N TRP A 308 -2.59 35.13 10.58
CA TRP A 308 -3.38 34.26 9.70
C TRP A 308 -4.62 34.98 9.15
N ASN A 309 -4.38 36.04 8.38
CA ASN A 309 -5.43 36.89 7.80
C ASN A 309 -4.96 37.46 6.45
N TYR A 310 -5.55 36.98 5.35
CA TYR A 310 -5.18 37.44 4.01
C TYR A 310 -5.58 38.89 3.72
N ALA A 311 -6.62 39.42 4.39
CA ALA A 311 -7.08 40.79 4.16
C ALA A 311 -6.12 41.83 4.73
N THR A 312 -5.43 41.51 5.83
CA THR A 312 -4.50 42.43 6.52
C THR A 312 -3.03 42.08 6.31
N HIS A 313 -2.71 40.81 6.01
CA HIS A 313 -1.34 40.31 5.87
C HIS A 313 -1.14 39.45 4.60
N PRO A 314 -1.52 39.94 3.40
CA PRO A 314 -1.40 39.16 2.17
C PRO A 314 0.06 38.74 1.89
N ASP A 315 1.03 39.62 2.09
CA ASP A 315 2.45 39.33 1.81
C ASP A 315 2.99 38.16 2.65
N VAL A 316 2.57 38.07 3.92
CA VAL A 316 2.97 36.98 4.83
C VAL A 316 2.40 35.66 4.35
N MET A 317 1.11 35.65 3.99
CA MET A 317 0.42 34.45 3.52
C MET A 317 0.99 33.97 2.19
N GLU A 318 1.21 34.89 1.24
CA GLU A 318 1.72 34.54 -0.08
C GLU A 318 3.13 33.98 -0.03
N GLU A 319 4.05 34.56 0.75
CA GLU A 319 5.40 34.00 0.87
C GLU A 319 5.36 32.63 1.57
N PHE A 320 4.59 32.51 2.66
CA PHE A 320 4.43 31.24 3.38
C PHE A 320 3.93 30.11 2.46
N TRP A 321 2.95 30.39 1.60
CA TRP A 321 2.42 29.44 0.62
C TRP A 321 3.39 29.15 -0.52
N ARG A 322 4.08 30.19 -1.02
CA ARG A 322 5.04 30.07 -2.12
C ARG A 322 6.19 29.15 -1.75
N GLU A 323 6.68 29.22 -0.51
CA GLU A 323 7.69 28.30 0.02
C GLU A 323 7.19 26.85 0.05
N GLY A 324 5.95 26.61 0.49
CA GLY A 324 5.34 25.28 0.53
C GLY A 324 5.31 24.59 -0.82
N ILE A 325 4.88 25.32 -1.86
CA ILE A 325 4.89 24.83 -3.24
C ILE A 325 6.32 24.61 -3.75
N ARG A 326 7.23 25.56 -3.53
CA ARG A 326 8.64 25.45 -3.97
C ARG A 326 9.32 24.23 -3.37
N ARG A 327 9.09 23.95 -2.08
CA ARG A 327 9.68 22.81 -1.36
C ARG A 327 9.20 21.46 -1.89
N ASN A 328 7.93 21.35 -2.25
CA ASN A 328 7.30 20.09 -2.64
C ASN A 328 7.12 19.91 -4.16
N LYS A 329 7.68 20.82 -4.98
CA LYS A 329 7.48 20.87 -6.44
C LYS A 329 7.82 19.59 -7.22
N ASN A 330 8.67 18.73 -6.66
CA ASN A 330 9.16 17.52 -7.30
C ASN A 330 8.37 16.26 -6.90
N TYR A 331 7.41 16.38 -5.98
CA TYR A 331 6.67 15.25 -5.41
C TYR A 331 5.22 15.27 -5.87
N GLU A 332 4.66 14.10 -6.16
CA GLU A 332 3.25 14.00 -6.52
C GLU A 332 2.36 14.39 -5.33
N SER A 333 1.64 15.50 -5.47
CA SER A 333 0.82 16.07 -4.38
C SER A 333 -0.51 16.60 -4.89
N LEU A 334 -1.53 16.57 -4.02
CA LEU A 334 -2.75 17.36 -4.20
C LEU A 334 -2.68 18.62 -3.36
N ILE A 335 -2.75 19.77 -4.04
CA ILE A 335 -2.58 21.08 -3.40
C ILE A 335 -3.94 21.54 -2.85
N THR A 336 -4.05 21.63 -1.53
CA THR A 336 -5.17 22.28 -0.86
C THR A 336 -5.18 23.77 -1.20
N ILE A 337 -6.33 24.27 -1.64
CA ILE A 337 -6.56 25.69 -1.95
C ILE A 337 -7.70 26.26 -1.10
N GLY A 338 -7.87 27.58 -1.13
CA GLY A 338 -8.77 28.30 -0.24
C GLY A 338 -8.14 28.54 1.13
N MET A 339 -8.76 29.40 1.94
CA MET A 339 -8.27 29.74 3.28
C MET A 339 -9.46 30.04 4.18
N ARG A 340 -9.47 29.45 5.38
CA ARG A 340 -10.31 29.92 6.48
C ARG A 340 -9.47 30.87 7.33
N GLY A 341 -9.70 32.17 7.17
CA GLY A 341 -9.00 33.20 7.94
C GLY A 341 -9.40 33.19 9.42
N ARG A 342 -8.56 33.79 10.26
CA ARG A 342 -8.89 34.07 11.65
C ARG A 342 -9.60 35.43 11.71
N ASN A 343 -10.76 35.46 12.36
CA ASN A 343 -11.56 36.68 12.56
C ASN A 343 -10.90 37.60 13.58
#